data_AF-A0A3D9S9K3-F1
#
_entry.id   AF-A0A3D9S9K3-F1
#
_cell.length_a   1.000
_cell.length_b   1.000
_cell.length_c   1.000
_cell.angle_alpha   90.00
_cell.angle_beta   90.00
_cell.angle_gamma   90.00
#
_symmetry.space_group_name_H-M   'P 1'
#
loop_
_entity.id
_entity.type
_entity.pdbx_description
1 polymer ?
#
loop_
_entity_poly.entity_id
_entity_poly.type
_entity_poly.pdbx_seq_one_letter_code
_entity_poly.pdbx_strand_id
1 'polypeptide(L)' 'MKLQQEIGIDVLVHGEFERTDMVEFFGEKLEGFAFTQNGWVQAYGSCCEKPPVIYGDVAFDKAMTVAETVYAQSQTV' A
#
# COMPACT_ATOMS: atom_id res chain seq x y z
N MET A 1 -7.65 11.41 11.66
CA MET A 1 -9.12 11.57 11.66
C MET A 1 -9.58 12.99 11.94
N LYS A 2 -9.16 13.62 13.05
CA LYS A 2 -9.56 14.98 13.45
C LYS A 2 -9.66 16.02 12.31
N LEU A 3 -8.61 16.18 11.49
CA LEU A 3 -8.62 17.12 10.35
C LEU A 3 -9.80 16.88 9.39
N GLN A 4 -10.03 15.62 9.01
CA GLN A 4 -11.09 15.27 8.05
C GLN A 4 -12.49 15.57 8.61
N GLN A 5 -12.67 15.41 9.92
CA GLN A 5 -13.91 15.77 10.62
C GLN A 5 -14.09 17.29 10.69
N GLU A 6 -13.03 18.04 11.00
CA GLU A 6 -13.06 19.51 11.08
C GLU A 6 -13.41 20.17 9.75
N ILE A 7 -12.99 19.57 8.63
CA ILE A 7 -13.30 20.06 7.27
C ILE A 7 -14.59 19.47 6.68
N GLY A 8 -15.32 18.64 7.43
CA GLY A 8 -16.64 18.13 7.06
C GLY A 8 -16.65 17.04 5.99
N ILE A 9 -15.66 16.13 5.96
CA ILE A 9 -15.67 14.96 5.06
C ILE A 9 -16.63 13.89 5.57
N ASP A 10 -17.50 13.40 4.69
CA ASP A 10 -18.52 12.38 5.02
C ASP A 10 -17.94 10.96 5.16
N VAL A 11 -16.91 10.62 4.39
CA VAL A 11 -16.29 9.29 4.36
C VAL A 11 -14.79 9.42 4.62
N LEU A 12 -14.35 8.95 5.78
CA LEU A 12 -12.99 9.13 6.26
C LEU A 12 -12.04 8.07 5.70
N VAL A 13 -10.77 8.44 5.56
CA VAL A 13 -9.68 7.53 5.15
C VAL A 13 -8.51 7.59 6.14
N HIS A 14 -7.74 6.49 6.25
CA HIS A 14 -6.60 6.45 7.17
C HIS A 14 -5.35 7.15 6.65
N GLY A 15 -5.29 7.48 5.36
CA GLY A 15 -4.21 8.27 4.74
C GLY A 15 -2.99 7.48 4.31
N GLU A 16 -3.00 6.15 4.42
CA GLU A 16 -1.97 5.25 3.86
C GLU A 16 -0.53 5.55 4.29
N PHE A 17 -0.35 6.08 5.50
CA PHE A 17 0.97 6.46 6.04
C PHE A 17 1.95 5.28 6.15
N GLU A 18 1.43 4.05 6.24
CA GLU A 18 2.22 2.83 6.28
C GLU A 18 2.66 2.34 4.89
N ARG A 19 2.18 2.96 3.81
CA ARG A 19 2.40 2.50 2.43
C ARG A 19 3.29 3.47 1.67
N THR A 20 4.36 2.95 1.07
CA THR A 20 5.27 3.75 0.25
C THR A 20 4.93 3.68 -1.23
N ASP A 21 4.49 2.51 -1.69
CA ASP A 21 4.02 2.28 -3.05
C ASP A 21 2.80 1.34 -3.01
N MET A 22 1.84 1.59 -3.90
CA MET A 22 0.55 0.90 -3.89
C MET A 22 0.60 -0.53 -4.43
N VAL A 23 1.70 -0.97 -5.05
CA VAL A 23 1.90 -2.34 -5.53
C VAL A 23 2.90 -3.08 -4.64
N GLU A 24 4.04 -2.46 -4.34
CA GLU A 24 5.12 -3.03 -3.50
C GLU A 24 4.60 -3.35 -2.09
N PHE A 25 3.78 -2.48 -1.48
CA PHE A 25 3.21 -2.74 -0.16
C PHE A 25 2.46 -4.07 -0.06
N PHE A 26 1.73 -4.46 -1.12
CA PHE A 26 1.01 -5.73 -1.15
C PHE A 26 1.92 -6.88 -1.59
N GLY A 27 2.73 -6.67 -2.62
CA GLY A 27 3.63 -7.72 -3.12
C GLY A 27 4.62 -8.21 -2.07
N GLU A 28 5.09 -7.35 -1.16
CA GLU A 28 5.97 -7.75 -0.04
C GLU A 28 5.31 -8.72 0.95
N LYS A 29 3.97 -8.77 0.96
CA LYS A 29 3.16 -9.57 1.88
C LYS A 29 2.49 -10.77 1.19
N LEU A 30 2.70 -10.92 -0.12
CA LEU A 30 2.16 -12.01 -0.92
C LEU A 30 3.27 -13.00 -1.30
N GLU A 31 2.92 -14.29 -1.33
CA GLU A 31 3.80 -15.30 -1.89
C GLU A 31 3.89 -15.17 -3.42
N GLY A 32 4.96 -15.68 -4.02
CA GLY A 32 5.17 -15.64 -5.48
C GLY A 32 5.75 -14.32 -6.01
N PHE A 33 6.04 -13.34 -5.14
CA PHE A 33 6.64 -12.05 -5.48
C PHE A 33 8.12 -11.95 -5.11
N ALA A 34 8.92 -11.35 -5.98
CA ALA A 34 10.30 -10.98 -5.74
C ALA A 34 10.54 -9.50 -6.08
N PHE A 35 11.48 -8.89 -5.35
CA PHE A 35 11.81 -7.47 -5.48
C PHE A 35 13.28 -7.30 -5.85
N THR A 36 13.52 -6.48 -6.88
CA THR A 36 14.88 -6.14 -7.30
C THR A 36 15.41 -4.95 -6.50
N GLN A 37 16.74 -4.81 -6.40
CA GLN A 37 17.33 -3.61 -5.80
C GLN A 37 17.49 -2.47 -6.82
N ASN A 38 17.80 -2.79 -8.08
CA ASN A 38 18.14 -1.82 -9.13
C ASN A 38 17.45 -2.08 -10.48
N GLY A 39 16.34 -2.83 -10.50
CA GLY A 39 15.59 -3.14 -11.72
C GLY A 39 14.73 -1.98 -12.20
N TRP A 40 15.34 -0.81 -12.38
CA TRP A 40 14.65 0.41 -12.80
C TRP A 40 14.28 0.38 -14.27
N VAL A 41 13.04 0.77 -14.57
CA VAL A 41 12.52 0.93 -15.93
C VAL A 41 12.01 2.35 -16.08
N GLN A 42 12.41 3.04 -17.15
CA GLN A 42 11.92 4.38 -17.44
C GLN A 42 10.41 4.35 -17.69
N ALA A 43 9.67 5.23 -17.00
CA ALA A 43 8.21 5.31 -17.12
C ALA A 43 7.77 6.61 -17.78
N TYR A 44 8.15 7.76 -17.20
CA TYR A 44 7.73 9.07 -17.71
C TYR A 44 8.83 10.13 -17.51
N GLY A 45 9.37 10.66 -18.61
CA GLY A 45 10.48 11.62 -18.56
C GLY A 45 11.71 11.00 -17.90
N SER A 46 12.20 11.62 -16.82
CA SER A 46 13.27 11.05 -15.98
C SER A 46 12.75 10.22 -14.80
N CYS A 47 11.44 10.03 -14.68
CA CYS A 47 10.84 9.17 -13.67
C CYS A 47 11.01 7.70 -14.06
N CYS A 48 11.49 6.90 -13.12
CA CYS A 48 11.67 5.47 -13.26
C CYS A 48 10.84 4.75 -12.21
N GLU A 49 10.33 3.59 -12.58
CA GLU A 49 9.62 2.67 -11.70
C GLU A 49 10.51 1.44 -11.44
N LYS A 50 10.28 0.75 -10.33
CA LYS A 50 10.96 -0.50 -9.98
C LYS A 50 9.93 -1.61 -9.81
N PRO A 51 9.48 -2.24 -10.92
CA PRO A 51 8.37 -3.18 -10.85
C PRO A 51 8.71 -4.43 -10.01
N PRO A 52 7.78 -4.91 -9.17
CA PRO A 52 7.89 -6.24 -8.59
C PRO A 52 7.83 -7.32 -9.67
N VAL A 53 8.40 -8.49 -9.38
CA VAL A 53 8.42 -9.64 -10.28
C VAL A 53 7.58 -10.77 -9.69
N ILE A 54 6.57 -11.23 -10.43
CA ILE A 54 5.84 -12.47 -10.11
C ILE A 54 6.64 -13.63 -10.69
N TYR A 55 7.19 -14.50 -9.84
CA TYR A 55 7.98 -15.65 -10.26
C TYR A 55 7.28 -17.00 -10.04
N GLY A 56 6.15 -17.01 -9.32
CA GLY A 56 5.40 -18.21 -8.99
C GLY A 56 3.94 -17.91 -8.72
N ASP A 57 3.19 -18.92 -8.27
CA ASP A 57 1.79 -18.78 -7.92
C ASP A 57 1.60 -17.78 -6.78
N VAL A 58 0.66 -16.86 -6.94
CA VAL A 58 0.36 -15.83 -5.94
C VAL A 58 -0.60 -16.38 -4.90
N ALA A 59 -0.20 -16.31 -3.63
CA ALA A 59 -1.03 -16.76 -2.51
C ALA A 59 -1.13 -15.69 -1.42
N PHE A 60 -2.31 -15.62 -0.80
CA PHE A 60 -2.62 -14.74 0.32
C PHE A 60 -2.56 -15.56 1.62
N ASP A 61 -1.50 -15.34 2.41
CA ASP A 61 -1.29 -16.06 3.68
C ASP A 61 -1.87 -15.29 4.88
N LYS A 62 -1.68 -13.96 4.94
CA LYS A 62 -2.00 -13.14 6.12
C LYS A 62 -2.69 -11.84 5.76
N ALA A 63 -3.52 -11.36 6.68
CA ALA A 63 -4.15 -10.04 6.59
C ALA A 63 -3.11 -8.92 6.43
N MET A 64 -3.31 -8.05 5.43
CA MET A 64 -2.31 -7.05 5.04
C MET A 64 -2.63 -5.62 5.49
N THR A 65 -3.92 -5.27 5.61
CA THR A 65 -4.39 -3.89 5.89
C THR A 65 -5.36 -3.81 7.06
N VAL A 66 -5.69 -4.95 7.65
CA VAL A 66 -6.77 -5.05 8.65
C VAL A 66 -6.42 -4.28 9.91
N ALA A 67 -5.17 -4.35 10.38
CA ALA A 67 -4.76 -3.70 11.62
C ALA A 67 -4.92 -2.18 11.56
N GLU A 68 -4.40 -1.56 10.50
CA GLU A 68 -4.45 -0.11 10.29
C GLU A 68 -5.87 0.36 10.02
N THR A 69 -6.65 -0.40 9.23
CA THR A 69 -8.05 -0.08 8.93
C THR A 69 -8.91 -0.14 10.19
N VAL A 70 -8.77 -1.20 11.00
CA VAL A 70 -9.49 -1.34 12.28
C VAL A 70 -9.09 -0.24 13.24
N TYR A 71 -7.79 0.05 13.36
CA TYR A 71 -7.31 1.14 14.20
C TYR A 71 -7.88 2.48 13.75
N ALA A 72 -7.83 2.79 12.45
CA ALA A 72 -8.38 4.02 11.89
C ALA A 72 -9.88 4.18 12.19
N GLN A 73 -10.65 3.10 12.02
CA GLN A 73 -12.08 3.07 12.33
C GLN A 73 -12.35 3.27 13.83
N SER A 74 -11.46 2.78 14.72
CA SER A 74 -11.59 3.00 16.17
C SER A 74 -11.39 4.47 16.58
N GLN A 75 -10.83 5.30 15.71
CA GLN A 75 -10.57 6.71 15.95
C GLN A 75 -11.66 7.64 15.35
N THR A 76 -12.76 7.06 14.86
CA THR A 76 -13.94 7.83 14.43
C THR A 76 -14.93 7.96 15.59
N VAL A 77 -15.67 9.05 15.62
CA VAL A 77 -16.77 9.28 16.59
C VAL A 77 -18.09 8.82 15.98
#